data_AF-A0A250XMX7-F1
#
_entry.id   AF-A0A250XMX7-F1
#
_cell.length_a   1.000
_cell.length_b   1.000
_cell.length_c   1.000
_cell.angle_alpha   90.00
_cell.angle_beta   90.00
_cell.angle_gamma   90.00
#
_symmetry.space_group_name_H-M   'P 1'
#
loop_
_entity.id
_entity.type
_entity.pdbx_description
1 polymer ?
#
loop_
_entity_poly.entity_id
_entity_poly.type
_entity_poly.pdbx_seq_one_letter_code
_entity_poly.pdbx_strand_id
1 'polypeptide(L)'
;MILLLKVRGGMFKFVFDFPGSKTDWLHVENLVMALSLAGQGLGSEKKHVASGQAYFISDDQPINNFEFFRPFIEGLGYKHPSIRIPYRLVFFVGFLMELLHMALKPLGINFVPLLS
;
A
#
# COMPACT_ATOMS: atom_id res chain seq x y z
N MET A 1 13.39 -2.46 3.06
CA MET A 1 14.52 -1.66 2.53
C MET A 1 14.07 -0.35 1.85
N ILE A 2 12.99 -0.34 1.05
CA ILE A 2 12.53 0.85 0.31
C ILE A 2 11.96 1.97 1.23
N LEU A 3 11.29 1.61 2.34
CA LEU A 3 10.69 2.59 3.26
C LEU A 3 11.76 3.47 3.94
N LEU A 4 12.86 2.87 4.40
CA LEU A 4 13.98 3.56 5.07
C LEU A 4 14.69 4.57 4.15
N LEU A 5 14.85 4.24 2.86
CA LEU A 5 15.42 5.16 1.88
C LEU A 5 14.51 6.38 1.63
N LYS A 6 13.19 6.16 1.53
CA LYS A 6 12.20 7.24 1.38
C LYS A 6 12.08 8.12 2.64
N VAL A 7 12.22 7.54 3.83
CA VAL A 7 12.27 8.28 5.10
C VAL A 7 13.52 9.15 5.19
N ARG A 8 14.71 8.59 4.91
CA ARG A 8 15.97 9.36 4.88
C ARG A 8 15.99 10.45 3.82
N GLY A 9 15.33 10.23 2.67
CA GLY A 9 15.18 11.22 1.60
C GLY A 9 14.20 12.36 1.90
N GLY A 10 13.56 12.39 3.09
CA GLY A 10 12.67 13.47 3.50
C GLY A 10 11.30 13.48 2.81
N MET A 11 10.96 12.45 2.05
CA MET A 11 9.66 12.32 1.36
C MET A 11 8.51 11.94 2.31
N PHE A 12 8.83 11.50 3.53
CA PHE A 12 7.86 11.09 4.55
C PHE A 12 7.30 12.27 5.37
N LYS A 13 7.11 13.43 4.73
CA LYS A 13 6.60 14.66 5.38
C LYS A 13 5.12 14.93 5.09
N PHE A 14 4.55 14.24 4.12
CA PHE A 14 3.22 14.51 3.61
C PHE A 14 2.29 13.32 3.79
N VAL A 15 1.08 13.62 4.26
CA VAL A 15 -0.05 12.70 4.36
C VAL A 15 -0.99 12.98 3.21
N PHE A 16 -1.21 11.99 2.36
CA PHE A 16 -2.08 12.07 1.19
C PHE A 16 -3.30 11.17 1.42
N ASP A 17 -4.04 11.46 2.48
CA ASP A 17 -5.08 10.55 2.95
C ASP A 17 -6.46 11.19 3.01
N PHE A 18 -7.48 10.37 2.80
CA PHE A 18 -8.87 10.75 3.01
C PHE A 18 -9.24 10.57 4.48
N PRO A 19 -9.96 11.52 5.12
CA PRO A 19 -10.45 11.32 6.47
C PRO A 19 -11.37 10.07 6.49
N GLY A 20 -10.90 8.98 7.10
CA GLY A 20 -11.60 7.70 7.16
C GLY A 20 -11.02 6.57 6.31
N SER A 21 -9.93 6.81 5.56
CA SER A 21 -9.17 5.76 4.90
C SER A 21 -8.57 4.82 5.96
N LYS A 22 -9.00 3.56 5.92
CA LYS A 22 -8.49 2.50 6.77
C LYS A 22 -7.97 1.40 5.87
N THR A 23 -6.82 0.85 6.23
CA THR A 23 -6.25 -0.32 5.58
C THR A 23 -6.21 -1.41 6.63
N ASP A 24 -6.74 -2.57 6.26
CA ASP A 24 -6.59 -3.75 7.09
C ASP A 24 -5.26 -4.42 6.76
N TRP A 25 -4.40 -4.51 7.76
CA TRP A 25 -3.10 -5.15 7.64
C TRP A 25 -3.22 -6.59 8.09
N LEU A 26 -2.99 -7.52 7.17
CA LEU A 26 -3.04 -8.94 7.45
C LEU A 26 -1.67 -9.46 7.90
N HIS A 27 -1.63 -10.16 9.02
CA HIS A 27 -0.39 -10.83 9.43
C HIS A 27 -0.04 -11.97 8.45
N VAL A 28 1.26 -12.08 8.10
CA VAL A 28 1.75 -13.11 7.18
C VAL A 28 1.38 -14.55 7.60
N GLU A 29 1.36 -14.86 8.90
CA GLU A 29 0.96 -16.18 9.41
C GLU A 29 -0.52 -16.46 9.16
N ASN A 30 -1.38 -15.46 9.38
CA ASN A 30 -2.82 -15.56 9.10
C ASN A 30 -3.07 -15.76 7.60
N LEU A 31 -2.29 -15.08 6.74
CA LEU A 31 -2.33 -15.29 5.30
C LEU A 31 -1.94 -16.72 4.91
N VAL A 32 -0.83 -17.23 5.45
CA VAL A 32 -0.35 -18.58 5.15
C VAL A 32 -1.34 -19.65 5.63
N MET A 33 -1.92 -19.48 6.82
CA MET A 33 -2.94 -20.38 7.34
C MET A 33 -4.20 -20.36 6.48
N ALA A 34 -4.69 -19.19 6.08
CA ALA A 34 -5.85 -19.04 5.22
C ALA A 34 -5.63 -19.70 3.84
N LEU A 35 -4.43 -19.55 3.25
CA LEU A 35 -4.06 -20.22 2.01
C LEU A 35 -4.00 -21.75 2.16
N SER A 36 -3.44 -22.24 3.27
CA SER A 36 -3.41 -23.68 3.57
C SER A 36 -4.82 -24.26 3.70
N LEU A 37 -5.71 -23.55 4.41
CA LEU A 37 -7.11 -23.94 4.58
C LEU A 37 -7.89 -23.89 3.26
N ALA A 38 -7.64 -22.86 2.44
CA ALA A 38 -8.23 -22.76 1.10
C ALA A 38 -7.79 -23.95 0.22
N GLY A 39 -6.52 -24.32 0.27
CA GLY A 39 -5.99 -25.50 -0.42
C GLY A 39 -6.67 -26.81 0.00
N GLN A 40 -6.83 -27.03 1.31
CA GLN A 40 -7.60 -28.18 1.83
C GLN A 40 -9.08 -28.12 1.44
N GLY A 41 -9.66 -26.91 1.37
CA GLY A 41 -11.02 -26.68 0.91
C GLY A 41 -11.27 -27.03 -0.57
N LEU A 42 -10.21 -27.14 -1.37
CA LEU A 42 -10.27 -27.65 -2.75
C LEU A 42 -10.23 -29.18 -2.81
N GLY A 43 -9.84 -29.86 -1.73
CA GLY A 43 -9.81 -31.31 -1.62
C GLY A 43 -11.22 -31.92 -1.59
N SER A 44 -11.30 -33.18 -2.01
CA SER A 44 -12.55 -33.95 -1.96
C SER A 44 -12.99 -34.20 -0.51
N GLU A 45 -12.07 -34.22 0.47
CA GLU A 45 -12.41 -34.34 1.90
C GLU A 45 -13.28 -33.19 2.42
N LYS A 46 -13.16 -32.00 1.82
CA LYS A 46 -13.94 -30.80 2.17
C LYS A 46 -15.01 -30.48 1.12
N LYS A 47 -15.37 -31.47 0.28
CA LYS A 47 -16.39 -31.36 -0.77
C LYS A 47 -16.15 -30.20 -1.74
N HIS A 48 -14.89 -29.83 -1.98
CA HIS A 48 -14.53 -28.72 -2.86
C HIS A 48 -15.19 -27.38 -2.48
N VAL A 49 -15.49 -27.16 -1.20
CA VAL A 49 -16.18 -25.96 -0.70
C VAL A 49 -15.49 -24.64 -1.07
N ALA A 50 -14.17 -24.67 -1.29
CA ALA A 50 -13.41 -23.49 -1.70
C ALA A 50 -13.39 -23.25 -3.23
N SER A 51 -13.88 -24.19 -4.04
CA SER A 51 -13.80 -24.09 -5.51
C SER A 51 -14.76 -23.04 -6.05
N GLY A 52 -14.23 -22.10 -6.84
CA GLY A 52 -15.01 -21.03 -7.48
C GLY A 52 -15.49 -19.91 -6.54
N GLN A 53 -15.00 -19.89 -5.30
CA GLN A 53 -15.36 -18.86 -4.31
C GLN A 53 -14.23 -17.84 -4.12
N ALA A 54 -14.59 -16.58 -3.90
CA ALA A 54 -13.66 -15.53 -3.49
C ALA A 54 -13.78 -15.31 -1.98
N TYR A 55 -12.68 -15.52 -1.25
CA TYR A 55 -12.62 -15.30 0.20
C TYR A 55 -11.77 -14.07 0.51
N PHE A 56 -12.32 -13.17 1.33
CA PHE A 56 -11.56 -12.05 1.89
C PHE A 56 -10.88 -12.53 3.17
N ILE A 57 -9.56 -12.37 3.24
CA ILE A 57 -8.78 -12.67 4.44
C ILE A 57 -8.51 -11.33 5.12
N SER A 58 -9.05 -11.16 6.32
CA SER A 58 -9.02 -9.92 7.09
C SER A 58 -8.75 -10.26 8.55
N ASP A 59 -7.99 -9.41 9.24
CA ASP A 59 -7.77 -9.52 10.69
C ASP A 59 -8.81 -8.69 11.49
N ASP A 60 -9.81 -8.11 10.81
CA ASP A 60 -10.88 -7.26 11.35
C ASP A 60 -10.38 -6.07 12.20
N GLN A 61 -9.14 -5.63 11.96
CA GLN A 61 -8.50 -4.50 12.66
C GLN A 61 -8.10 -3.38 11.69
N PRO A 62 -9.07 -2.76 10.99
CA PRO A 62 -8.78 -1.72 10.02
C PRO A 62 -8.20 -0.47 10.70
N ILE A 63 -6.94 -0.17 10.42
CA ILE A 63 -6.20 0.96 10.99
C ILE A 63 -5.77 1.93 9.89
N ASN A 64 -5.60 3.20 10.24
CA ASN A 64 -5.03 4.16 9.30
C ASN A 64 -3.56 3.81 9.03
N ASN A 65 -3.14 3.80 7.75
CA ASN A 65 -1.75 3.48 7.39
C ASN A 65 -0.73 4.37 8.10
N PHE A 66 -0.99 5.67 8.23
CA PHE A 66 -0.07 6.58 8.88
C PHE A 66 0.04 6.30 10.38
N GLU A 67 -1.07 5.95 11.04
CA GLU A 67 -1.08 5.55 12.45
C GLU A 67 -0.37 4.21 12.66
N PHE A 68 -0.55 3.24 11.75
CA PHE A 68 0.17 1.98 11.79
C PHE A 68 1.70 2.18 11.72
N PHE A 69 2.17 3.10 10.88
CA PHE A 69 3.60 3.39 10.75
C PHE A 69 4.16 4.37 11.79
N ARG A 70 3.30 5.08 12.54
CA ARG A 70 3.72 6.04 13.59
C ARG A 70 4.79 5.49 14.54
N PRO A 71 4.61 4.34 15.20
CA PRO A 71 5.61 3.82 16.15
C PRO A 71 6.96 3.54 15.47
N PHE A 72 6.96 3.13 14.20
CA PHE A 72 8.20 2.90 13.45
C PHE A 72 8.91 4.21 13.09
N ILE A 73 8.17 5.24 12.70
CA ILE A 73 8.72 6.55 12.31
C ILE A 73 9.28 7.27 13.54
N GLU A 74 8.51 7.30 14.63
CA GLU A 74 8.90 7.93 15.90
C GLU A 74 10.05 7.15 16.55
N GLY A 75 10.02 5.81 16.52
CA GLY A 75 11.11 4.95 17.00
C GLY A 75 12.43 5.12 16.25
N LEU A 76 12.38 5.59 15.00
CA LEU A 76 13.56 5.93 14.19
C LEU A 76 14.04 7.39 14.40
N GLY A 77 13.38 8.16 15.30
CA GLY A 77 13.72 9.54 15.61
C GLY A 77 13.14 10.58 14.64
N TYR A 78 12.22 10.19 13.75
CA TYR A 78 11.58 11.09 12.80
C TYR A 78 10.22 11.55 13.33
N LYS A 79 9.83 12.79 13.01
CA LYS A 79 8.49 13.29 13.35
C LYS A 79 7.45 12.70 12.41
N HIS A 80 6.32 12.28 12.97
CA HIS A 80 5.18 11.82 12.20
C HIS A 80 4.69 12.91 11.23
N PRO A 81 4.49 12.60 9.92
CA PRO A 81 4.04 13.57 8.95
C PRO A 81 2.67 14.14 9.34
N SER A 82 2.57 15.46 9.48
CA SER A 82 1.33 16.14 9.88
C SER A 82 0.73 17.00 8.76
N ILE A 83 1.48 17.21 7.67
CA ILE A 83 1.06 18.07 6.56
C ILE A 83 0.16 17.25 5.64
N ARG A 84 -1.14 17.54 5.64
CA ARG A 84 -2.09 16.92 4.72
C ARG A 84 -2.08 17.65 3.39
N ILE A 85 -1.84 16.92 2.31
CA ILE A 85 -1.96 17.45 0.95
C ILE A 85 -3.26 16.91 0.33
N PRO A 86 -4.08 17.77 -0.30
CA PRO A 86 -5.30 17.34 -0.97
C PRO A 86 -5.01 16.29 -2.04
N TYR A 87 -5.75 15.18 -2.05
CA TYR A 87 -5.57 14.10 -3.02
C TYR A 87 -5.61 14.59 -4.48
N ARG A 88 -6.47 15.58 -4.78
CA ARG A 88 -6.55 16.20 -6.12
C ARG A 88 -5.22 16.76 -6.60
N LEU A 89 -4.41 17.34 -5.70
CA LEU A 89 -3.11 17.89 -6.06
C LEU A 89 -2.12 16.77 -6.38
N VAL A 90 -2.13 15.69 -5.59
CA VAL A 90 -1.28 14.50 -5.82
C VAL A 90 -1.62 13.86 -7.15
N PHE A 91 -2.91 13.68 -7.40
CA PHE A 91 -3.42 13.11 -8.63
C PHE A 91 -3.03 13.97 -9.83
N PHE A 92 -3.19 15.29 -9.73
CA PHE A 92 -2.79 16.23 -10.78
C PHE A 92 -1.28 16.18 -11.07
N VAL A 93 -0.44 16.11 -10.03
CA VAL A 93 1.02 15.98 -10.20
C VAL A 93 1.36 14.62 -10.83
N GLY A 94 0.72 13.53 -10.39
CA GLY A 94 0.88 12.20 -11.00
C GLY A 94 0.51 12.19 -12.48
N PHE A 95 -0.62 12.79 -12.83
CA PHE A 95 -1.08 12.93 -14.20
C PHE A 95 -0.12 13.76 -15.07
N LEU A 96 0.40 14.89 -14.55
CA LEU A 96 1.41 15.69 -15.26
C LEU A 96 2.70 14.91 -15.49
N MET A 97 3.14 14.13 -14.49
CA MET A 97 4.33 13.28 -14.60
C MET A 97 4.13 12.17 -15.63
N GLU A 98 2.95 11.57 -15.70
CA GLU A 98 2.60 10.56 -16.70
C GLU A 98 2.57 11.16 -18.11
N LEU A 99 1.98 12.35 -18.26
CA LEU A 99 1.96 13.06 -19.54
C LEU A 99 3.37 13.45 -20.01
N LEU A 100 4.21 13.93 -19.09
CA LEU A 100 5.61 14.24 -19.35
C LEU A 100 6.39 12.97 -19.73
N HIS A 101 6.18 11.87 -19.01
CA HIS A 101 6.78 10.58 -19.34
C HIS A 101 6.40 10.13 -20.75
N MET A 102 5.11 10.21 -21.10
CA MET A 102 4.62 9.87 -22.43
C MET A 102 5.22 10.75 -23.54
N ALA A 103 5.44 12.04 -23.27
CA ALA A 103 6.05 12.97 -24.20
C ALA A 103 7.57 12.79 -24.36
N LEU A 104 8.28 12.37 -23.30
CA LEU A 104 9.74 12.14 -23.31
C LEU A 104 10.14 10.73 -23.76
N LYS A 105 9.22 9.76 -23.66
CA LYS A 105 9.40 8.39 -24.16
C LYS A 105 9.83 8.30 -25.64
N PRO A 106 9.25 9.07 -26.59
CA PRO A 106 9.73 9.08 -27.98
C PRO A 106 11.11 9.74 -28.17
N LEU A 107 11.61 10.48 -27.17
CA LEU A 107 12.95 11.09 -27.19
C LEU A 107 14.03 10.18 -26.56
N GLY A 108 13.68 8.94 -26.17
CA GLY A 108 14.62 7.95 -25.64
C GLY A 108 15.00 8.14 -24.16
N ILE A 109 14.32 9.04 -23.43
CA ILE A 109 14.57 9.30 -22.01
C ILE A 109 13.63 8.43 -21.16
N ASN A 110 14.18 7.39 -20.52
CA ASN A 110 13.43 6.55 -19.59
C ASN A 110 13.46 7.14 -18.18
N PHE A 111 12.48 7.98 -17.85
CA PHE A 111 12.24 8.43 -16.48
C PHE A 111 11.13 7.59 -15.83
N VAL A 112 11.37 7.05 -14.64
CA VAL A 112 10.33 6.35 -13.87
C VAL A 112 9.50 7.39 -13.11
N PRO A 113 8.18 7.51 -13.37
CA PRO A 113 7.33 8.41 -12.61
C PRO A 113 7.39 8.08 -11.11
N LEU A 114 7.52 9.11 -10.26
CA LEU A 114 7.66 8.93 -8.81
C LEU A 114 6.42 8.29 -8.14
N LEU A 115 5.29 8.28 -8.85
CA LEU A 115 3.95 7.87 -8.41
C LEU A 115 3.36 6.70 -9.22
N SER A 116 4.12 6.09 -10.14
CA SER A 116 3.71 4.87 -10.86
C SER A 116 3.98 3.61 -10.05
#